data_AF-A0AA92TYQ3-F1
#
_entry.id   AF-A0AA92TYQ3-F1
#
_cell.length_a   1.000
_cell.length_b   1.000
_cell.length_c   1.000
_cell.angle_alpha   90.00
_cell.angle_beta   90.00
_cell.angle_gamma   90.00
#
_symmetry.space_group_name_H-M   'P 1'
#
loop_
_entity.id
_entity.type
_entity.pdbx_description
1 polymer ?
#
loop_
_entity_poly.entity_id
_entity_poly.type
_entity_poly.pdbx_seq_one_letter_code
_entity_poly.pdbx_strand_id
1 'polypeptide(L)'
;MTPDRKKMVAKFISDYSFEDIEPMLRKALNSDLLSGRKDGGCYISFNWLFNPKNYEALMEGTFDNPTVVASAGKKPQHSSSPPPSPTQPQREETNEEIEARLRMKEERKKKQEEEQTEALKQKYLGWIEAAKKNPNGSMAKMVKDAYKNGTLAKLGIVWNPSVAEEEQSLADLDDKTQSYVQSILRD
;
A
#
# COMPACT_ATOMS: atom_id res chain seq x y z
N MET A 1 -13.03 -2.98 -18.69
CA MET A 1 -12.53 -3.03 -17.29
C MET A 1 -13.17 -1.90 -16.50
N THR A 2 -13.80 -2.18 -15.34
CA THR A 2 -14.50 -1.16 -14.53
C THR A 2 -13.51 -0.27 -13.75
N PRO A 3 -13.89 0.95 -13.34
CA PRO A 3 -13.04 1.82 -12.53
C PRO A 3 -12.54 1.18 -11.24
N ASP A 4 -13.39 0.41 -10.56
CA ASP A 4 -13.02 -0.28 -9.31
C ASP A 4 -11.96 -1.36 -9.54
N ARG A 5 -12.06 -2.09 -10.66
CA ARG A 5 -11.03 -3.07 -11.05
C ARG A 5 -9.69 -2.39 -11.36
N LYS A 6 -9.71 -1.18 -11.95
CA LYS A 6 -8.48 -0.39 -12.17
C LYS A 6 -7.83 0.03 -10.85
N LYS A 7 -8.63 0.49 -9.88
CA LYS A 7 -8.14 0.84 -8.54
C LYS A 7 -7.54 -0.37 -7.81
N MET A 8 -8.19 -1.53 -7.92
CA MET A 8 -7.71 -2.77 -7.32
C MET A 8 -6.34 -3.18 -7.88
N VAL A 9 -6.17 -3.14 -9.20
CA VAL A 9 -4.88 -3.44 -9.86
C VAL A 9 -3.81 -2.43 -9.45
N ALA A 10 -4.13 -1.13 -9.45
CA ALA A 10 -3.19 -0.09 -9.03
C ALA A 10 -2.74 -0.27 -7.57
N LYS A 11 -3.68 -0.61 -6.67
CA LYS A 11 -3.36 -0.96 -5.29
C LYS A 11 -2.45 -2.19 -5.21
N PHE A 12 -2.78 -3.23 -5.96
CA PHE A 12 -1.98 -4.46 -5.97
C PHE A 12 -0.55 -4.20 -6.46
N ILE A 13 -0.39 -3.41 -7.54
CA ILE A 13 0.92 -2.97 -8.04
C ILE A 13 1.66 -2.13 -7.00
N SER A 14 0.96 -1.30 -6.23
CA SER A 14 1.59 -0.55 -5.12
C SER A 14 2.08 -1.47 -4.01
N ASP A 15 1.38 -2.57 -3.73
CA ASP A 15 1.69 -3.48 -2.62
C ASP A 15 2.76 -4.54 -2.98
N TYR A 16 2.80 -4.96 -4.25
CA TYR A 16 3.61 -6.08 -4.75
C TYR A 16 4.51 -5.70 -5.94
N SER A 17 4.52 -4.48 -6.46
CA SER A 17 5.25 -4.10 -7.68
C SER A 17 4.81 -4.86 -8.95
N PHE A 18 5.22 -4.37 -10.12
CA PHE A 18 4.92 -5.05 -11.38
C PHE A 18 5.68 -6.38 -11.52
N GLU A 19 6.93 -6.42 -11.06
CA GLU A 19 7.83 -7.57 -11.17
C GLU A 19 7.32 -8.79 -10.40
N ASP A 20 6.60 -8.59 -9.30
CA ASP A 20 6.00 -9.71 -8.56
C ASP A 20 4.61 -10.12 -9.11
N ILE A 21 3.90 -9.20 -9.76
CA ILE A 21 2.54 -9.46 -10.29
C ILE A 21 2.60 -10.17 -11.65
N GLU A 22 3.57 -9.85 -12.49
CA GLU A 22 3.75 -10.53 -13.77
C GLU A 22 3.84 -12.06 -13.64
N PRO A 23 4.72 -12.64 -12.79
CA PRO A 23 4.82 -14.09 -12.62
C PRO A 23 3.53 -14.70 -12.04
N MET A 24 2.85 -14.00 -11.12
CA MET A 24 1.55 -14.42 -10.59
C MET A 24 0.50 -14.57 -11.72
N LEU A 25 0.42 -13.57 -12.61
CA LEU A 25 -0.50 -13.60 -13.75
C LEU A 25 -0.14 -14.69 -14.75
N ARG A 26 1.16 -14.91 -15.01
CA ARG A 26 1.64 -16.00 -15.87
C ARG A 26 1.27 -17.37 -15.31
N LYS A 27 1.44 -17.60 -14.00
CA LYS A 27 1.04 -18.84 -13.31
C LYS A 27 -0.47 -19.07 -13.40
N ALA A 28 -1.27 -18.05 -13.09
CA ALA A 28 -2.72 -18.13 -13.23
C ALA A 28 -3.18 -18.46 -14.66
N LEU A 29 -2.51 -17.91 -15.68
CA LEU A 29 -2.80 -18.18 -17.08
C LEU A 29 -2.40 -19.60 -17.52
N ASN A 30 -1.30 -20.13 -16.97
CA ASN A 30 -0.77 -21.45 -17.29
C ASN A 30 -1.44 -22.59 -16.52
N SER A 31 -2.20 -22.28 -15.47
CA SER A 31 -2.99 -23.24 -14.71
C SER A 31 -4.28 -23.58 -15.45
N ASP A 32 -4.54 -24.85 -15.72
CA ASP A 32 -5.81 -25.33 -16.31
C ASP A 32 -6.98 -25.06 -15.36
N LEU A 33 -6.73 -25.11 -14.04
CA LEU A 33 -7.72 -24.88 -13.00
C LEU A 33 -8.12 -23.40 -12.91
N LEU A 34 -7.15 -22.48 -12.98
CA LEU A 34 -7.42 -21.05 -12.85
C LEU A 34 -7.82 -20.39 -14.17
N SER A 35 -7.33 -20.91 -15.29
CA SER A 35 -7.69 -20.41 -16.64
C SER A 35 -9.02 -20.98 -17.16
N GLY A 36 -9.57 -22.01 -16.51
CA GLY A 36 -10.81 -22.67 -16.93
C GLY A 36 -10.69 -23.43 -18.26
N ARG A 37 -9.47 -23.80 -18.68
CA ARG A 37 -9.20 -24.48 -19.96
C ARG A 37 -9.57 -25.97 -19.98
N LYS A 38 -9.75 -26.61 -18.81
CA LYS A 38 -10.23 -28.00 -18.71
C LYS A 38 -11.71 -28.02 -18.34
N ASP A 39 -12.41 -29.08 -18.77
CA ASP A 39 -13.87 -29.33 -18.71
C ASP A 39 -14.51 -29.37 -17.30
N GLY A 40 -14.13 -28.51 -16.36
CA GLY A 40 -14.51 -28.62 -14.96
C GLY A 40 -14.61 -27.30 -14.22
N GLY A 41 -15.52 -26.42 -14.64
CA GLY A 41 -16.32 -25.53 -13.78
C GLY A 41 -15.65 -24.49 -12.86
N CYS A 42 -14.32 -24.46 -12.72
CA CYS A 42 -13.65 -23.51 -11.85
C CYS A 42 -13.21 -22.28 -12.65
N TYR A 43 -14.04 -21.24 -12.62
CA TYR A 43 -13.65 -19.91 -13.11
C TYR A 43 -13.27 -19.05 -11.91
N ILE A 44 -11.99 -18.75 -11.74
CA ILE A 44 -11.60 -17.79 -10.71
C ILE A 44 -12.00 -16.39 -11.16
N SER A 45 -12.66 -15.66 -10.27
CA SER A 45 -13.03 -14.28 -10.57
C SER A 45 -11.80 -13.37 -10.51
N PHE A 46 -11.84 -12.26 -11.25
CA PHE A 46 -10.84 -11.20 -11.16
C PHE A 46 -10.58 -10.76 -9.71
N ASN A 47 -11.64 -10.63 -8.90
CA ASN A 47 -11.54 -10.22 -7.50
C ASN A 47 -10.86 -11.29 -6.64
N TRP A 48 -11.00 -12.57 -7.01
CA TRP A 48 -10.27 -13.65 -6.35
C TRP A 48 -8.78 -13.59 -6.70
N LEU A 49 -8.44 -13.37 -7.97
CA LEU A 49 -7.04 -13.26 -8.42
C LEU A 49 -6.30 -12.08 -7.76
N PHE A 50 -6.96 -10.93 -7.67
CA PHE A 50 -6.40 -9.71 -7.04
C PHE A 50 -6.74 -9.60 -5.54
N ASN A 51 -6.94 -10.75 -4.86
CA ASN A 51 -7.04 -10.79 -3.40
C ASN A 51 -5.66 -11.11 -2.80
N PRO A 52 -5.12 -10.24 -1.93
CA PRO A 52 -3.82 -10.47 -1.28
C PRO A 52 -3.69 -11.83 -0.58
N LYS A 53 -4.81 -12.37 -0.07
CA LYS A 53 -4.84 -13.68 0.61
C LYS A 53 -4.51 -14.86 -0.30
N ASN A 54 -4.73 -14.73 -1.60
CA ASN A 54 -4.50 -15.79 -2.57
C ASN A 54 -3.12 -15.70 -3.22
N TYR A 55 -2.43 -14.58 -3.04
CA TYR A 55 -1.16 -14.28 -3.70
C TYR A 55 -0.09 -15.33 -3.38
N GLU A 56 0.06 -15.72 -2.11
CA GLU A 56 1.06 -16.69 -1.67
C GLU A 56 0.83 -18.05 -2.33
N ALA A 57 -0.38 -18.61 -2.19
CA ALA A 57 -0.73 -19.90 -2.80
C ALA A 57 -0.55 -19.93 -4.33
N LEU A 58 -0.84 -18.80 -5.01
CA LEU A 58 -0.58 -18.63 -6.44
C LEU A 58 0.92 -18.70 -6.75
N MET A 59 1.74 -17.97 -6.00
CA MET A 59 3.19 -17.91 -6.22
C MET A 59 3.88 -19.23 -5.88
N GLU A 60 3.43 -19.92 -4.84
CA GLU A 60 3.89 -21.26 -4.45
C GLU A 60 3.58 -22.34 -5.48
N GLY A 61 2.72 -22.05 -6.47
CA GLY A 61 2.37 -23.02 -7.51
C GLY A 61 1.35 -24.06 -7.04
N THR A 62 0.57 -23.76 -6.00
CA THR A 62 -0.53 -24.62 -5.49
C THR A 62 -1.51 -25.02 -6.58
N PHE A 63 -1.63 -24.20 -7.62
CA PHE A 63 -2.56 -24.39 -8.73
C PHE A 63 -1.85 -24.68 -10.06
N ASP A 64 -0.54 -24.89 -10.06
CA ASP A 64 0.20 -25.20 -11.29
C ASP A 64 -0.24 -26.55 -11.85
N ASN A 65 -0.25 -26.68 -13.18
CA ASN A 65 -0.62 -27.94 -13.82
C ASN A 65 0.41 -29.02 -13.48
N PRO A 66 -0.03 -30.27 -13.20
CA PRO A 66 0.89 -31.36 -12.99
C PRO A 66 1.73 -31.55 -14.25
N THR A 67 3.05 -31.35 -14.12
CA THR A 67 4.01 -31.68 -15.17
C THR A 67 4.00 -33.19 -15.32
N VAL A 68 3.42 -33.67 -16.41
CA VAL A 68 3.35 -35.11 -16.71
C VAL A 68 4.77 -35.60 -17.03
N VAL A 69 5.54 -35.91 -16.00
CA VAL A 69 6.55 -36.96 -16.06
C VAL A 69 5.97 -38.11 -15.27
N ALA A 70 5.35 -39.03 -16.03
CA ALA A 70 4.59 -40.21 -15.60
C ALA A 70 3.21 -39.93 -14.99
N SER A 71 2.16 -40.20 -15.76
CA SER A 71 1.04 -41.07 -15.38
C SER A 71 -0.05 -41.05 -16.47
N ALA A 72 0.16 -41.82 -17.54
CA ALA A 72 -0.95 -42.30 -18.34
C ALA A 72 -1.64 -43.44 -17.57
N GLY A 73 -2.87 -43.21 -17.11
CA GLY A 73 -3.69 -44.17 -16.34
C GLY A 73 -3.30 -44.24 -14.86
N LYS A 74 -4.19 -44.35 -13.87
CA LYS A 74 -5.58 -44.84 -13.83
C LYS A 74 -6.20 -44.37 -12.50
N LYS A 75 -7.53 -44.44 -12.44
CA LYS A 75 -8.37 -44.47 -11.22
C LYS A 75 -7.83 -45.45 -10.14
N PRO A 76 -8.27 -45.31 -8.87
CA PRO A 76 -7.55 -45.80 -7.69
C PRO A 76 -7.67 -47.32 -7.54
N GLN A 77 -6.62 -47.99 -7.04
CA GLN A 77 -6.70 -49.15 -6.13
C GLN A 77 -5.31 -49.77 -5.85
N HIS A 78 -5.05 -49.96 -4.56
CA HIS A 78 -4.26 -50.99 -3.87
C HIS A 78 -2.88 -51.49 -4.36
N SER A 79 -1.98 -51.50 -3.35
CA SER A 79 -0.97 -52.51 -2.99
C SER A 79 0.35 -52.63 -3.75
N SER A 80 1.39 -52.34 -2.95
CA SER A 80 2.69 -53.04 -2.78
C SER A 80 3.82 -52.89 -3.81
N SER A 81 4.91 -52.28 -3.32
CA SER A 81 6.37 -52.52 -3.54
C SER A 81 7.13 -51.33 -4.14
N PRO A 82 8.47 -51.21 -3.99
CA PRO A 82 9.39 -51.31 -2.84
C PRO A 82 10.06 -49.92 -2.57
N PRO A 83 11.07 -49.73 -1.67
CA PRO A 83 11.37 -48.40 -1.11
C PRO A 83 12.08 -47.47 -2.13
N PRO A 84 11.85 -46.14 -2.07
CA PRO A 84 12.53 -45.19 -2.95
C PRO A 84 13.97 -44.95 -2.47
N SER A 85 14.91 -44.95 -3.41
CA SER A 85 16.26 -44.38 -3.20
C SER A 85 16.21 -42.85 -3.30
N PRO A 86 17.11 -42.13 -2.61
CA PRO A 86 16.81 -40.83 -2.03
C PRO A 86 16.78 -39.70 -3.06
N THR A 87 15.64 -39.02 -3.06
CA THR A 87 15.35 -37.74 -3.72
C THR A 87 16.37 -36.68 -3.31
N GLN A 88 16.95 -35.96 -4.28
CA GLN A 88 17.61 -34.67 -3.99
C GLN A 88 16.58 -33.72 -3.35
N PRO A 89 16.92 -33.03 -2.26
CA PRO A 89 15.95 -32.27 -1.48
C PRO A 89 15.47 -31.05 -2.28
N GLN A 90 14.17 -31.00 -2.61
CA GLN A 90 13.48 -29.72 -2.69
C GLN A 90 13.70 -29.05 -1.34
N ARG A 91 14.38 -27.90 -1.29
CA ARG A 91 14.46 -27.11 -0.06
C ARG A 91 13.04 -26.70 0.30
N GLU A 92 12.43 -27.43 1.23
CA GLU A 92 11.26 -26.96 1.95
C GLU A 92 11.77 -25.77 2.77
N GLU A 93 11.42 -24.54 2.36
CA GLU A 93 11.69 -23.36 3.17
C GLU A 93 11.04 -23.63 4.53
N THR A 94 11.87 -23.76 5.58
CA THR A 94 11.38 -24.05 6.91
C THR A 94 10.47 -22.89 7.35
N ASN A 95 9.50 -23.17 8.21
CA ASN A 95 8.61 -22.13 8.77
C ASN A 95 9.38 -20.92 9.32
N GLU A 96 10.60 -21.15 9.82
CA GLU A 96 11.53 -20.14 10.31
C GLU A 96 12.09 -19.21 9.20
N GLU A 97 12.36 -19.72 8.01
CA GLU A 97 12.83 -18.92 6.87
C GLU A 97 11.72 -18.04 6.28
N ILE A 98 10.48 -18.54 6.30
CA ILE A 98 9.29 -17.79 5.90
C ILE A 98 9.03 -16.63 6.88
N GLU A 99 9.10 -16.89 8.18
CA GLU A 99 8.97 -15.84 9.20
C GLU A 99 10.08 -14.79 9.11
N ALA A 100 11.33 -15.21 8.86
CA ALA A 100 12.46 -14.28 8.69
C ALA A 100 12.26 -13.34 7.49
N ARG A 101 11.76 -13.87 6.37
CA ARG A 101 11.47 -13.08 5.17
C ARG A 101 10.34 -12.07 5.39
N LEU A 102 9.29 -12.45 6.12
CA LEU A 102 8.20 -11.56 6.49
C LEU A 102 8.69 -10.40 7.37
N ARG A 103 9.50 -10.71 8.39
CA ARG A 103 10.11 -9.68 9.27
C ARG A 103 10.98 -8.72 8.48
N MET A 104 11.88 -9.22 7.61
CA MET A 104 12.70 -8.34 6.77
C MET A 104 11.86 -7.46 5.83
N LYS A 105 10.74 -7.97 5.30
CA LYS A 105 9.84 -7.19 4.44
C LYS A 105 9.11 -6.11 5.24
N GLU A 106 8.68 -6.40 6.46
CA GLU A 106 8.06 -5.44 7.37
C GLU A 106 9.05 -4.36 7.80
N GLU A 107 10.27 -4.75 8.19
CA GLU A 107 11.35 -3.82 8.55
C GLU A 107 11.73 -2.90 7.38
N ARG A 108 11.82 -3.44 6.17
CA ARG A 108 12.09 -2.64 4.97
C ARG A 108 10.95 -1.66 4.68
N LYS A 109 9.69 -2.08 4.82
CA LYS A 109 8.54 -1.19 4.66
C LYS A 109 8.56 -0.07 5.70
N LYS A 110 8.79 -0.41 6.96
CA LYS A 110 8.89 0.56 8.05
C LYS A 110 10.03 1.55 7.80
N LYS A 111 11.19 1.06 7.35
CA LYS A 111 12.35 1.91 7.01
C LYS A 111 12.04 2.85 5.84
N GLN A 112 11.33 2.38 4.81
CA GLN A 112 10.89 3.23 3.70
C GLN A 112 9.84 4.27 4.13
N GLU A 113 8.92 3.92 5.02
CA GLU A 113 7.93 4.85 5.57
C GLU A 113 8.60 5.91 6.45
N GLU A 114 9.55 5.49 7.29
CA GLU A 114 10.38 6.38 8.11
C GLU A 114 11.20 7.33 7.22
N GLU A 115 11.86 6.82 6.19
CA GLU A 115 12.63 7.63 5.23
C GLU A 115 11.75 8.63 4.47
N GLN A 116 10.55 8.22 4.04
CA GLN A 116 9.59 9.14 3.41
C GLN A 116 9.09 10.21 4.39
N THR A 117 8.81 9.82 5.64
CA THR A 117 8.36 10.74 6.68
C THR A 117 9.47 11.74 7.02
N GLU A 118 10.71 11.27 7.12
CA GLU A 118 11.88 12.11 7.37
C GLU A 118 12.17 13.05 6.20
N ALA A 119 12.12 12.57 4.96
CA ALA A 119 12.28 13.39 3.76
C ALA A 119 11.19 14.49 3.69
N LEU A 120 9.95 14.15 4.04
CA LEU A 120 8.85 15.11 4.09
C LEU A 120 9.06 16.13 5.21
N LYS A 121 9.53 15.69 6.39
CA LYS A 121 9.89 16.56 7.51
C LYS A 121 10.98 17.57 7.10
N GLN A 122 12.05 17.11 6.46
CA GLN A 122 13.13 17.99 5.96
C GLN A 122 12.62 19.02 4.96
N LYS A 123 11.73 18.61 4.06
CA LYS A 123 11.10 19.52 3.09
C LYS A 123 10.31 20.64 3.76
N TYR A 124 9.49 20.30 4.77
CA TYR A 124 8.74 21.29 5.53
C TYR A 124 9.64 22.24 6.34
N LEU A 125 10.74 21.74 6.91
CA LEU A 125 11.73 22.59 7.59
C LEU A 125 12.33 23.62 6.63
N GLY A 126 12.69 23.22 5.41
CA GLY A 126 13.16 24.14 4.37
C GLY A 126 12.11 25.18 3.98
N TRP A 127 10.84 24.78 3.87
CA TRP A 127 9.74 25.72 3.61
C TRP A 127 9.52 26.70 4.76
N ILE A 128 9.66 26.25 6.01
CA ILE A 128 9.58 27.13 7.19
C ILE A 128 10.71 28.16 7.15
N GLU A 129 11.94 27.77 6.81
CA GLU A 129 13.05 28.71 6.68
C GLU A 129 12.83 29.72 5.54
N ALA A 130 12.33 29.25 4.39
CA ALA A 130 11.97 30.12 3.27
C ALA A 130 10.82 31.07 3.63
N ALA A 131 9.84 30.61 4.41
CA ALA A 131 8.73 31.42 4.90
C ALA A 131 9.19 32.52 5.86
N LYS A 132 10.25 32.28 6.65
CA LYS A 132 10.88 33.34 7.48
C LYS A 132 11.45 34.46 6.62
N LYS A 133 12.02 34.14 5.46
CA LYS A 133 12.58 35.13 4.51
C LYS A 133 11.48 35.80 3.66
N ASN A 134 10.41 35.08 3.34
CA ASN A 134 9.28 35.56 2.54
C ASN A 134 7.93 35.14 3.17
N PRO A 135 7.40 35.91 4.14
CA PRO A 135 6.22 35.54 4.93
C PRO A 135 4.91 35.51 4.11
N ASN A 136 4.85 36.22 2.98
CA ASN A 136 3.72 36.24 2.06
C ASN A 136 3.95 35.37 0.80
N GLY A 137 5.02 34.56 0.78
CA GLY A 137 5.35 33.68 -0.35
C GLY A 137 4.50 32.41 -0.41
N SER A 138 4.57 31.70 -1.55
CA SER A 138 3.85 30.42 -1.74
C SER A 138 4.26 29.34 -0.74
N MET A 139 5.53 29.31 -0.33
CA MET A 139 6.04 28.38 0.69
C MET A 139 5.43 28.68 2.07
N ALA A 140 5.29 29.95 2.44
CA ALA A 140 4.64 30.34 3.69
C ALA A 140 3.16 29.92 3.72
N LYS A 141 2.45 30.04 2.59
CA LYS A 141 1.08 29.55 2.44
C LYS A 141 0.99 28.04 2.61
N MET A 142 1.89 27.27 1.97
CA MET A 142 1.94 25.81 2.12
C MET A 142 2.21 25.37 3.57
N VAL A 143 3.10 26.06 4.29
CA VAL A 143 3.37 25.77 5.70
C VAL A 143 2.15 26.08 6.57
N LYS A 144 1.46 27.20 6.34
CA LYS A 144 0.21 27.55 7.04
C LYS A 144 -0.88 26.51 6.80
N ASP A 145 -1.06 26.06 5.57
CA ASP A 145 -2.05 25.02 5.23
C ASP A 145 -1.71 23.68 5.90
N ALA A 146 -0.42 23.31 5.91
CA ALA A 146 0.06 22.11 6.58
C ALA A 146 -0.01 22.17 8.12
N TYR A 147 0.05 23.37 8.68
CA TYR A 147 -0.24 23.60 10.10
C TYR A 147 -1.74 23.39 10.38
N LYS A 148 -2.61 24.06 9.62
CA LYS A 148 -4.07 24.00 9.78
C LYS A 148 -4.63 22.58 9.63
N ASN A 149 -4.06 21.77 8.74
CA ASN A 149 -4.50 20.39 8.53
C ASN A 149 -3.81 19.35 9.45
N GLY A 150 -2.92 19.79 10.35
CA GLY A 150 -2.21 18.94 11.30
C GLY A 150 -1.05 18.12 10.72
N THR A 151 -0.64 18.36 9.47
CA THR A 151 0.51 17.66 8.86
C THR A 151 1.80 17.96 9.61
N LEU A 152 2.04 19.22 10.02
CA LEU A 152 3.23 19.57 10.80
C LEU A 152 3.27 18.81 12.14
N ALA A 153 2.12 18.69 12.82
CA ALA A 153 2.00 17.94 14.07
C ALA A 153 2.29 16.44 13.87
N LYS A 154 1.76 15.84 12.78
CA LYS A 154 2.04 14.44 12.41
C LYS A 154 3.52 14.19 12.14
N LEU A 155 4.24 15.18 11.60
CA LEU A 155 5.68 15.12 11.35
C LEU A 155 6.53 15.46 12.58
N GLY A 156 5.89 15.72 13.73
CA GLY A 156 6.57 16.14 14.96
C GLY A 156 7.24 17.52 14.85
N ILE A 157 6.76 18.37 13.93
CA ILE A 157 7.25 19.74 13.75
C ILE A 157 6.37 20.67 14.57
N VAL A 158 6.93 21.22 15.65
CA VAL A 158 6.30 22.31 16.41
C VAL A 158 6.59 23.62 15.69
N TRP A 159 5.61 24.09 14.93
CA TRP A 159 5.67 25.37 14.22
C TRP A 159 4.55 26.28 14.74
N ASN A 160 4.92 27.49 15.13
CA ASN A 160 3.98 28.53 15.52
C ASN A 160 3.96 29.59 14.41
N PRO A 161 2.81 29.89 13.77
CA PRO A 161 2.72 31.04 12.89
C PRO A 161 3.11 32.29 13.69
N SER A 162 3.94 33.16 13.11
CA SER A 162 4.34 34.40 13.78
C SER A 162 3.10 35.20 14.16
N VAL A 163 3.02 35.60 15.43
CA VAL A 163 1.89 36.16 16.21
C VAL A 163 1.13 37.33 15.53
N ALA A 164 1.63 37.91 14.45
CA ALA A 164 0.99 39.02 13.74
C ALA A 164 -0.38 38.66 13.11
N GLU A 165 -0.64 37.39 12.80
CA GLU A 165 -1.94 36.99 12.23
C GLU A 165 -2.99 36.58 13.29
N GLU A 166 -2.59 36.20 14.51
CA GLU A 166 -3.55 36.04 15.62
C GLU A 166 -4.10 37.41 16.04
N GLU A 167 -3.27 38.46 16.05
CA GLU A 167 -3.74 39.83 16.28
C GLU A 167 -4.67 40.33 15.15
N GLN A 168 -4.37 40.02 13.88
CA GLN A 168 -5.23 40.41 12.76
C GLN A 168 -6.58 39.67 12.78
N SER A 169 -6.59 38.36 13.11
CA SER A 169 -7.84 37.61 13.23
C SER A 169 -8.68 38.07 14.43
N LEU A 170 -8.05 38.55 15.51
CA LEU A 170 -8.75 39.13 16.65
C LEU A 170 -9.34 40.52 16.30
N ALA A 171 -8.60 41.32 15.53
CA ALA A 171 -9.05 42.64 15.06
C ALA A 171 -10.23 42.54 14.07
N ASP A 172 -10.19 41.59 13.12
CA ASP A 172 -11.30 41.35 12.18
C ASP A 172 -12.58 40.85 12.89
N LEU A 173 -12.43 40.15 14.02
CA LEU A 173 -13.54 39.72 14.88
C LEU A 173 -14.13 40.90 15.67
N ASP A 174 -13.30 41.83 16.13
CA ASP A 174 -13.75 43.05 16.83
C ASP A 174 -14.51 43.99 15.89
N ASP A 175 -13.98 44.25 14.69
CA ASP A 175 -14.64 45.10 13.67
C ASP A 175 -16.01 44.54 13.24
N LYS A 176 -16.10 43.21 13.08
CA LYS A 176 -17.37 42.56 12.75
C LYS A 176 -18.38 42.65 13.90
N THR A 177 -17.90 42.60 15.15
CA THR A 177 -18.74 42.75 16.34
C THR A 177 -19.23 44.19 16.50
N GLN A 178 -18.35 45.17 16.30
CA GLN A 178 -18.67 46.61 16.29
C GLN A 178 -19.71 46.95 15.23
N SER A 179 -19.56 46.42 14.02
CA SER A 179 -20.52 46.60 12.93
C SER A 179 -21.90 46.04 13.27
N TYR A 180 -21.94 44.85 13.89
CA TYR A 180 -23.19 44.21 14.30
C TYR A 180 -23.90 45.00 15.41
N VAL A 181 -23.18 45.47 16.43
CA VAL A 181 -23.73 46.31 17.49
C VAL A 181 -24.27 47.63 16.95
N GLN A 182 -23.57 48.27 16.01
CA GLN A 182 -24.08 49.48 15.35
C GLN A 182 -25.34 49.24 14.52
N SER A 183 -25.52 48.07 13.93
CA SER A 183 -26.76 47.76 13.19
C SER A 183 -27.97 47.60 14.10
N ILE A 184 -27.78 47.07 15.32
CA ILE A 184 -28.87 46.86 16.29
C ILE A 184 -29.32 48.19 16.93
N LEU A 185 -28.40 49.15 17.07
CA LEU A 185 -28.67 50.46 17.68
C LEU A 185 -29.27 51.50 16.71
N ARG A 186 -29.42 51.17 15.42
CA ARG A 186 -29.96 52.06 14.40
C ARG A 186 -31.42 51.75 13.99
N ASP A 187 -32.02 50.73 14.58
CA ASP A 187 -33.48 50.47 14.61
C ASP A 187 -34.09 51.09 15.89
#